data_AF-A0A2N3ENG8-F1
#
_entry.id   AF-A0A2N3ENG8-F1
#
_cell.length_a   1.000
_cell.length_b   1.000
_cell.length_c   1.000
_cell.angle_alpha   90.00
_cell.angle_beta   90.00
_cell.angle_gamma   90.00
#
_symmetry.space_group_name_H-M   'P 1'
#
loop_
_entity.id
_entity.type
_entity.pdbx_description
1 polymer ?
#
loop_
_entity_poly.entity_id
_entity_poly.type
_entity_poly.pdbx_seq_one_letter_code
_entity_poly.pdbx_strand_id
1 'polypeptide(L)'
;MTGSTDGNLNILFITADQWRGECLSALGHETVMTPHLDALAADGVLFARHYANAVPCGPSRASLHTGMYLQNHRSGTNGTPLDARHTNWAKEAAREGYDPVLFGYTDTSQDPRTEDPESPWLTTYEGPLPGIRPVCMMGTWPTPWTDWLKENGYEVPADIRFAYAERAPGPDYEDGAAVPRPLVYPKEVDDTAFLTNRLMDYIAAARTPFIAHLSLLRPHPPFVAPEPFNAMYDPASLTGFTRKETPREEADQHPWLEHQLGRRLYRAPADEKKLRRLKAVYYGLMSEVDEALGRV
;
A
#
# COMPACT_ATOMS: atom_id res chain seq x y z
N MET A 1 -21.10 7.04 -34.56
CA MET A 1 -20.61 5.68 -34.34
C MET A 1 -20.88 5.33 -32.88
N THR A 2 -21.98 4.65 -32.64
CA THR A 2 -22.39 4.18 -31.31
C THR A 2 -21.65 2.87 -31.04
N GLY A 3 -20.49 2.95 -30.39
CA GLY A 3 -19.82 1.77 -29.87
C GLY A 3 -20.60 1.28 -28.66
N SER A 4 -21.44 0.25 -28.83
CA SER A 4 -21.92 -0.54 -27.71
C SER A 4 -20.73 -1.29 -27.14
N THR A 5 -20.10 -0.75 -26.10
CA THR A 5 -19.37 -1.60 -25.18
C THR A 5 -20.42 -2.34 -24.39
N ASP A 6 -20.83 -3.52 -24.88
CA ASP A 6 -21.48 -4.52 -24.05
C ASP A 6 -20.67 -4.59 -22.75
N GLY A 7 -21.30 -4.35 -21.59
CA GLY A 7 -20.64 -4.27 -20.29
C GLY A 7 -20.05 -5.61 -19.88
N ASN A 8 -18.94 -6.00 -20.51
CA ASN A 8 -18.37 -7.35 -20.52
C ASN A 8 -16.89 -7.40 -20.10
N LEU A 9 -16.32 -6.28 -19.64
CA LEU A 9 -14.91 -6.21 -19.23
C LEU A 9 -14.79 -6.36 -17.71
N ASN A 10 -13.81 -7.15 -17.29
CA ASN A 10 -13.36 -7.12 -15.91
C ASN A 10 -12.31 -6.02 -15.75
N ILE A 11 -12.41 -5.24 -14.68
CA ILE A 11 -11.44 -4.20 -14.37
C ILE A 11 -10.81 -4.54 -13.01
N LEU A 12 -9.51 -4.77 -13.02
CA LEU A 12 -8.72 -4.90 -11.81
C LEU A 12 -7.94 -3.60 -11.58
N PHE A 13 -8.30 -2.86 -10.55
CA PHE A 13 -7.59 -1.67 -10.12
C PHE A 13 -6.68 -2.04 -8.96
N ILE A 14 -5.36 -1.97 -9.15
CA ILE A 14 -4.38 -2.37 -8.13
C ILE A 14 -3.63 -1.15 -7.61
N THR A 15 -3.51 -1.04 -6.29
CA THR A 15 -2.66 -0.05 -5.64
C THR A 15 -1.78 -0.73 -4.59
N ALA A 16 -0.49 -0.38 -4.54
CA ALA A 16 0.45 -0.80 -3.49
C ALA A 16 0.97 0.45 -2.77
N ASP A 17 0.75 0.54 -1.46
CA ASP A 17 0.98 1.78 -0.72
C ASP A 17 2.46 2.07 -0.50
N GLN A 18 2.82 3.35 -0.60
CA GLN A 18 4.17 3.85 -0.41
C GLN A 18 5.23 3.24 -1.36
N TRP A 19 4.86 2.82 -2.57
CA TRP A 19 5.79 2.37 -3.61
C TRP A 19 6.50 3.56 -4.29
N ARG A 20 7.84 3.52 -4.36
CA ARG A 20 8.66 4.54 -5.06
C ARG A 20 8.65 4.30 -6.57
N GLY A 21 8.24 5.30 -7.35
CA GLY A 21 8.00 5.15 -8.78
C GLY A 21 9.20 4.68 -9.60
N GLU A 22 10.44 4.97 -9.17
CA GLU A 22 11.65 4.48 -9.84
C GLU A 22 12.03 3.04 -9.49
N CYS A 23 11.43 2.44 -8.45
CA CYS A 23 11.71 1.07 -8.01
C CYS A 23 10.91 0.05 -8.84
N LEU A 24 11.19 0.00 -10.14
CA LEU A 24 10.69 -0.99 -11.09
C LEU A 24 11.85 -1.40 -12.02
N SER A 25 12.06 -2.70 -12.24
CA SER A 25 13.16 -3.15 -13.13
C SER A 25 12.92 -2.75 -14.59
N ALA A 26 11.67 -2.66 -15.05
CA ALA A 26 11.32 -2.11 -16.37
C ALA A 26 11.74 -0.64 -16.58
N LEU A 27 11.97 0.12 -15.49
CA LEU A 27 12.51 1.49 -15.55
C LEU A 27 14.04 1.55 -15.39
N GLY A 28 14.70 0.39 -15.36
CA GLY A 28 16.15 0.29 -15.26
C GLY A 28 16.68 0.47 -13.84
N HIS A 29 15.88 0.18 -12.81
CA HIS A 29 16.37 0.19 -11.43
C HIS A 29 17.48 -0.87 -11.26
N GLU A 30 18.65 -0.47 -10.73
CA GLU A 30 19.86 -1.31 -10.72
C GLU A 30 19.78 -2.54 -9.79
N THR A 31 18.88 -2.52 -8.81
CA THR A 31 18.80 -3.54 -7.75
C THR A 31 17.45 -4.23 -7.64
N VAL A 32 16.37 -3.48 -7.43
CA VAL A 32 15.00 -4.00 -7.37
C VAL A 32 14.65 -4.77 -8.63
N MET A 33 14.16 -5.99 -8.45
CA MET A 33 13.66 -6.86 -9.51
C MET A 33 12.14 -7.04 -9.37
N THR A 34 11.41 -6.75 -10.45
CA THR A 34 9.95 -6.84 -10.54
C THR A 34 9.51 -7.57 -11.83
N PRO A 35 9.94 -8.82 -12.06
CA PRO A 35 9.70 -9.51 -13.32
C PRO A 35 8.21 -9.64 -13.69
N HIS A 36 7.30 -9.73 -12.72
CA HIS A 36 5.87 -9.88 -13.00
C HIS A 36 5.24 -8.54 -13.43
N LEU A 37 5.57 -7.44 -12.76
CA LEU A 37 5.19 -6.10 -13.20
C LEU A 37 5.85 -5.70 -14.52
N ASP A 38 7.08 -6.16 -14.77
CA ASP A 38 7.76 -5.97 -16.06
C ASP A 38 7.01 -6.69 -17.19
N ALA A 39 6.51 -7.90 -16.94
CA ALA A 39 5.66 -8.62 -17.90
C ALA A 39 4.35 -7.87 -18.18
N LEU A 40 3.69 -7.34 -17.14
CA LEU A 40 2.50 -6.51 -17.30
C LEU A 40 2.80 -5.22 -18.10
N ALA A 41 3.95 -4.59 -17.85
CA ALA A 41 4.38 -3.41 -18.59
C ALA A 41 4.68 -3.73 -20.06
N ALA A 42 5.23 -4.91 -20.35
CA ALA A 42 5.54 -5.35 -21.71
C ALA A 42 4.28 -5.66 -22.55
N ASP A 43 3.20 -6.11 -21.90
CA ASP A 43 1.88 -6.34 -22.54
C ASP A 43 0.93 -5.14 -22.44
N GLY A 44 1.41 -4.02 -21.89
CA GLY A 44 0.61 -2.85 -21.56
C GLY A 44 1.29 -1.53 -21.87
N VAL A 45 0.95 -0.50 -21.08
CA VAL A 45 1.52 0.84 -21.18
C VAL A 45 2.08 1.25 -19.83
N LEU A 46 3.40 1.45 -19.77
CA LEU A 46 4.09 1.96 -18.59
C LEU A 46 4.21 3.49 -18.62
N PHE A 47 3.63 4.16 -17.63
CA PHE A 47 3.72 5.61 -17.47
C PHE A 47 4.95 6.00 -16.64
N ALA A 48 6.10 6.21 -17.28
CA ALA A 48 7.37 6.53 -16.62
C ALA A 48 7.42 7.86 -15.85
N ARG A 49 6.39 8.72 -15.99
CA ARG A 49 6.29 10.04 -15.34
C ARG A 49 4.93 10.23 -14.70
N HIS A 50 4.61 9.35 -13.75
CA HIS A 50 3.36 9.40 -12.99
C HIS A 50 3.60 10.03 -11.61
N TYR A 51 2.78 11.01 -11.23
CA TYR A 51 2.94 11.78 -9.99
C TYR A 51 1.66 11.76 -9.16
N ALA A 52 1.78 11.48 -7.86
CA ALA A 52 0.68 11.67 -6.92
C ALA A 52 0.34 13.16 -6.76
N ASN A 53 -0.95 13.49 -6.65
CA ASN A 53 -1.41 14.88 -6.58
C ASN A 53 -1.38 15.47 -5.15
N ALA A 54 -1.29 14.61 -4.13
CA ALA A 54 -1.26 15.00 -2.73
C ALA A 54 -0.58 13.92 -1.88
N VAL A 55 -0.21 14.29 -0.65
CA VAL A 55 0.30 13.40 0.40
C VAL A 55 -0.27 13.88 1.76
N PRO A 56 -0.45 13.03 2.79
CA PRO A 56 -0.19 11.58 2.86
C PRO A 56 -1.30 10.71 2.23
N CYS A 57 -1.48 9.46 2.69
CA CYS A 57 -2.35 8.43 2.10
C CYS A 57 -3.79 8.91 1.80
N GLY A 58 -4.51 9.45 2.78
CA GLY A 58 -5.89 9.92 2.61
C GLY A 58 -6.04 10.98 1.52
N PRO A 59 -5.30 12.11 1.57
CA PRO A 59 -5.32 13.12 0.51
C PRO A 59 -4.93 12.58 -0.88
N SER A 60 -3.91 11.72 -0.96
CA SER A 60 -3.48 11.08 -2.21
C SER A 60 -4.60 10.23 -2.81
N ARG A 61 -5.21 9.37 -1.98
CA ARG A 61 -6.33 8.49 -2.37
C ARG A 61 -7.59 9.29 -2.71
N ALA A 62 -7.86 10.40 -2.03
CA ALA A 62 -8.95 11.30 -2.40
C ALA A 62 -8.76 11.86 -3.82
N SER A 63 -7.54 12.30 -4.17
CA SER A 63 -7.23 12.72 -5.55
C SER A 63 -7.41 11.57 -6.55
N LEU A 64 -6.84 10.39 -6.24
CA LEU A 64 -6.93 9.19 -7.07
C LEU A 64 -8.38 8.76 -7.33
N HIS A 65 -9.22 8.76 -6.29
CA HIS A 65 -10.57 8.24 -6.39
C HIS A 65 -11.56 9.21 -7.05
N THR A 66 -11.33 10.51 -6.91
CA THR A 66 -12.24 11.55 -7.41
C THR A 66 -11.80 12.16 -8.74
N GLY A 67 -10.56 11.92 -9.18
CA GLY A 67 -9.99 12.57 -10.35
C GLY A 67 -9.75 14.08 -10.16
N MET A 68 -9.67 14.55 -8.91
CA MET A 68 -9.54 15.97 -8.58
C MET A 68 -8.20 16.27 -7.90
N TYR A 69 -7.70 17.49 -8.08
CA TYR A 69 -6.62 18.03 -7.26
C TYR A 69 -7.08 18.40 -5.84
N LEU A 70 -6.14 18.44 -4.89
CA LEU A 70 -6.33 18.80 -3.48
C LEU A 70 -7.12 20.10 -3.26
N GLN A 71 -6.90 21.09 -4.13
CA GLN A 71 -7.60 22.38 -4.07
C GLN A 71 -9.12 22.27 -4.28
N ASN A 72 -9.59 21.19 -4.92
CA ASN A 72 -11.00 20.95 -5.19
C ASN A 72 -11.65 20.02 -4.14
N HIS A 73 -11.05 18.86 -3.87
CA HIS A 73 -11.64 17.87 -2.95
C HIS A 73 -11.43 18.18 -1.47
N ARG A 74 -10.45 19.02 -1.13
CA ARG A 74 -10.18 19.57 0.22
C ARG A 74 -9.86 18.58 1.34
N SER A 75 -9.94 17.26 1.13
CA SER A 75 -9.38 16.26 2.05
C SER A 75 -7.85 16.41 2.15
N GLY A 76 -7.40 17.19 3.14
CA GLY A 76 -6.06 17.80 3.21
C GLY A 76 -5.01 17.07 4.04
N THR A 77 -5.46 16.23 4.97
CA THR A 77 -4.63 15.36 5.81
C THR A 77 -5.43 14.09 6.13
N ASN A 78 -4.76 13.01 6.57
CA ASN A 78 -5.47 11.84 7.10
C ASN A 78 -6.44 12.28 8.20
N GLY A 79 -7.70 11.86 8.10
CA GLY A 79 -8.79 12.31 8.98
C GLY A 79 -9.63 13.47 8.43
N THR A 80 -9.21 14.16 7.36
CA THR A 80 -10.05 15.22 6.76
C THR A 80 -11.18 14.58 5.94
N PRO A 81 -12.46 14.83 6.28
CA PRO A 81 -13.58 14.27 5.54
C PRO A 81 -13.53 14.57 4.04
N LEU A 82 -13.91 13.59 3.22
CA LEU A 82 -14.19 13.80 1.80
C LEU A 82 -15.65 14.21 1.65
N ASP A 83 -15.90 15.42 1.15
CA ASP A 83 -17.26 15.95 1.01
C ASP A 83 -18.14 15.03 0.13
N ALA A 84 -19.30 14.62 0.66
CA ALA A 84 -20.18 13.63 0.03
C ALA A 84 -20.72 14.06 -1.34
N ARG A 85 -20.69 15.36 -1.65
CA ARG A 85 -21.08 15.91 -2.95
C ARG A 85 -20.20 15.40 -4.10
N HIS A 86 -18.98 14.97 -3.81
CA HIS A 86 -18.04 14.54 -4.83
C HIS A 86 -18.40 13.13 -5.32
N THR A 87 -18.42 12.98 -6.64
CA THR A 87 -18.43 11.66 -7.25
C THR A 87 -17.03 11.04 -7.20
N ASN A 88 -16.96 9.76 -7.52
CA ASN A 88 -15.73 8.99 -7.59
C ASN A 88 -15.91 7.84 -8.59
N TRP A 89 -14.82 7.17 -8.95
CA TRP A 89 -14.86 6.08 -9.93
C TRP A 89 -15.83 4.95 -9.56
N ALA A 90 -16.00 4.62 -8.27
CA ALA A 90 -16.90 3.55 -7.84
C ALA A 90 -18.37 3.93 -8.03
N LYS A 91 -18.76 5.17 -7.69
CA LYS A 91 -20.10 5.70 -7.97
C LYS A 91 -20.39 5.77 -9.47
N GLU A 92 -19.42 6.19 -10.28
CA GLU A 92 -19.59 6.24 -11.74
C GLU A 92 -19.67 4.83 -12.34
N ALA A 93 -18.85 3.89 -11.90
CA ALA A 93 -18.95 2.49 -12.30
C ALA A 93 -20.30 1.86 -11.96
N ALA A 94 -20.87 2.17 -10.80
CA ALA A 94 -22.19 1.70 -10.41
C ALA A 94 -23.31 2.20 -11.34
N ARG A 95 -23.18 3.41 -11.92
CA ARG A 95 -24.13 3.93 -12.92
C ARG A 95 -24.07 3.17 -14.24
N GLU A 96 -22.91 2.59 -14.56
CA GLU A 96 -22.70 1.74 -15.72
C GLU A 96 -23.04 0.25 -15.45
N GLY A 97 -23.60 -0.07 -14.28
CA GLY A 97 -24.10 -1.39 -13.94
C GLY A 97 -23.09 -2.33 -13.29
N TYR A 98 -21.91 -1.85 -12.91
CA TYR A 98 -20.97 -2.64 -12.10
C TYR A 98 -21.33 -2.61 -10.61
N ASP A 99 -20.85 -3.59 -9.86
CA ASP A 99 -20.81 -3.60 -8.39
C ASP A 99 -19.34 -3.56 -7.95
N PRO A 100 -18.73 -2.37 -7.80
CA PRO A 100 -17.31 -2.25 -7.44
C PRO A 100 -17.02 -2.85 -6.07
N VAL A 101 -16.03 -3.74 -6.02
CA VAL A 101 -15.62 -4.42 -4.77
C VAL A 101 -14.24 -4.00 -4.29
N LEU A 102 -14.03 -4.02 -2.98
CA LEU A 102 -12.77 -3.68 -2.33
C LEU A 102 -12.14 -4.89 -1.63
N PHE A 103 -10.84 -5.08 -1.90
CA PHE A 103 -9.91 -5.91 -1.16
C PHE A 103 -8.79 -4.99 -0.64
N GLY A 104 -8.73 -4.78 0.67
CA GLY A 104 -7.82 -3.82 1.31
C GLY A 104 -8.56 -2.61 1.83
N TYR A 105 -8.13 -1.41 1.47
CA TYR A 105 -8.56 -0.16 2.09
C TYR A 105 -8.51 1.04 1.13
N THR A 106 -9.18 2.12 1.51
CA THR A 106 -9.26 3.37 0.71
C THR A 106 -8.92 4.64 1.48
N ASP A 107 -8.72 4.58 2.81
CA ASP A 107 -8.46 5.74 3.68
C ASP A 107 -9.41 6.93 3.44
N THR A 108 -10.70 6.64 3.29
CA THR A 108 -11.71 7.67 3.08
C THR A 108 -12.39 8.03 4.40
N SER A 109 -12.03 9.19 4.95
CA SER A 109 -12.82 9.81 6.03
C SER A 109 -14.19 10.19 5.50
N GLN A 110 -15.25 9.62 6.09
CA GLN A 110 -16.62 9.91 5.69
C GLN A 110 -17.00 11.36 6.00
N ASP A 111 -17.90 11.92 5.20
CA ASP A 111 -18.50 13.22 5.47
C ASP A 111 -19.44 13.11 6.69
N PRO A 112 -19.08 13.69 7.85
CA PRO A 112 -19.85 13.51 9.07
C PRO A 112 -21.23 14.15 9.02
N ARG A 113 -21.50 15.01 8.03
CA ARG A 113 -22.81 15.67 7.85
C ARG A 113 -23.84 14.74 7.24
N THR A 114 -23.42 13.67 6.58
CA THR A 114 -24.29 12.74 5.85
C THR A 114 -24.25 11.32 6.41
N GLU A 115 -23.23 11.01 7.21
CA GLU A 115 -23.05 9.72 7.85
C GLU A 115 -23.97 9.57 9.08
N ASP A 116 -24.34 8.33 9.41
CA ASP A 116 -25.09 8.05 10.64
C ASP A 116 -24.23 8.46 11.87
N PRO A 117 -24.76 9.23 12.83
CA PRO A 117 -24.02 9.62 14.04
C PRO A 117 -23.42 8.46 14.85
N GLU A 118 -24.01 7.27 14.76
CA GLU A 118 -23.54 6.05 15.44
C GLU A 118 -22.65 5.18 14.54
N SER A 119 -22.38 5.63 13.30
CA SER A 119 -21.53 4.92 12.35
C SER A 119 -20.11 4.79 12.90
N PRO A 120 -19.52 3.57 12.91
CA PRO A 120 -18.14 3.38 13.36
C PRO A 120 -17.15 4.15 12.46
N TRP A 121 -17.54 4.49 11.23
CA TRP A 121 -16.70 5.23 10.29
C TRP A 121 -16.44 6.69 10.70
N LEU A 122 -17.20 7.23 11.65
CA LEU A 122 -16.93 8.55 12.22
C LEU A 122 -15.73 8.58 13.19
N THR A 123 -15.25 7.40 13.60
CA THR A 123 -14.14 7.28 14.57
C THR A 123 -12.79 7.01 13.90
N THR A 124 -12.76 6.89 12.58
CA THR A 124 -11.56 6.53 11.82
C THR A 124 -11.51 7.26 10.48
N TYR A 125 -10.32 7.38 9.92
CA TYR A 125 -10.14 7.84 8.53
C TYR A 125 -10.09 6.67 7.53
N GLU A 126 -10.08 5.44 8.03
CA GLU A 126 -9.94 4.21 7.23
C GLU A 126 -11.29 3.69 6.73
N GLY A 127 -12.23 4.60 6.48
CA GLY A 127 -13.53 4.25 5.92
C GLY A 127 -13.41 3.83 4.44
N PRO A 128 -14.37 3.01 3.95
CA PRO A 128 -14.44 2.63 2.55
C PRO A 128 -14.89 3.81 1.67
N LEU A 129 -14.41 3.88 0.44
CA LEU A 129 -14.85 4.88 -0.54
C LEU A 129 -16.37 4.75 -0.78
N PRO A 130 -17.19 5.81 -0.65
CA PRO A 130 -18.62 5.69 -0.90
C PRO A 130 -18.92 5.15 -2.31
N GLY A 131 -19.69 4.07 -2.39
CA GLY A 131 -20.01 3.37 -3.65
C GLY A 131 -19.19 2.10 -3.91
N ILE A 132 -18.18 1.80 -3.10
CA ILE A 132 -17.45 0.53 -3.14
C ILE A 132 -17.96 -0.42 -2.07
N ARG A 133 -18.13 -1.70 -2.38
CA ARG A 133 -18.54 -2.74 -1.44
C ARG A 133 -17.31 -3.49 -0.90
N PRO A 134 -16.98 -3.39 0.40
CA PRO A 134 -15.88 -4.17 0.96
C PRO A 134 -16.18 -5.67 0.93
N VAL A 135 -15.32 -6.44 0.26
CA VAL A 135 -15.32 -7.92 0.32
C VAL A 135 -14.31 -8.39 1.36
N CYS A 136 -13.14 -7.76 1.40
CA CYS A 136 -12.14 -7.97 2.43
C CYS A 136 -11.55 -6.62 2.83
N MET A 137 -12.06 -6.02 3.91
CA MET A 137 -11.56 -4.73 4.41
C MET A 137 -10.34 -4.96 5.30
N MET A 138 -9.18 -4.44 4.89
CA MET A 138 -7.92 -4.65 5.60
C MET A 138 -7.05 -3.39 5.50
N GLY A 139 -6.92 -2.65 6.60
CA GLY A 139 -6.07 -1.46 6.73
C GLY A 139 -5.14 -1.60 7.94
N THR A 140 -5.08 -0.59 8.80
CA THR A 140 -4.32 -0.62 10.06
C THR A 140 -4.77 -1.75 11.00
N TRP A 141 -6.07 -2.06 11.00
CA TRP A 141 -6.64 -3.18 11.75
C TRP A 141 -6.92 -4.35 10.81
N PRO A 142 -6.01 -5.34 10.71
CA PRO A 142 -6.14 -6.42 9.74
C PRO A 142 -6.98 -7.57 10.25
N THR A 143 -8.16 -7.29 10.82
CA THR A 143 -9.02 -8.29 11.46
C THR A 143 -9.23 -9.53 10.58
N PRO A 144 -9.60 -9.41 9.29
CA PRO A 144 -9.81 -10.59 8.44
C PRO A 144 -8.58 -11.50 8.32
N TRP A 145 -7.38 -10.91 8.17
CA TRP A 145 -6.14 -11.67 8.10
C TRP A 145 -5.82 -12.32 9.43
N THR A 146 -5.92 -11.57 10.53
CA THR A 146 -5.56 -12.09 11.85
C THR A 146 -6.54 -13.12 12.40
N ASP A 147 -7.81 -13.05 12.05
CA ASP A 147 -8.77 -14.09 12.41
C ASP A 147 -8.53 -15.35 11.60
N TRP A 148 -8.25 -15.21 10.29
CA TRP A 148 -7.84 -16.34 9.46
C TRP A 148 -6.53 -16.99 9.95
N LEU A 149 -5.54 -16.20 10.38
CA LEU A 149 -4.31 -16.73 10.99
C LEU A 149 -4.62 -17.59 12.22
N LYS A 150 -5.45 -17.10 13.15
CA LYS A 150 -5.86 -17.87 14.35
C LYS A 150 -6.59 -19.16 13.99
N GLU A 151 -7.52 -19.10 13.02
CA GLU A 151 -8.27 -20.27 12.53
C GLU A 151 -7.34 -21.33 11.92
N ASN A 152 -6.20 -20.91 11.38
CA ASN A 152 -5.18 -21.78 10.80
C ASN A 152 -4.02 -22.11 11.75
N GLY A 153 -4.20 -21.85 13.05
CA GLY A 153 -3.27 -22.28 14.10
C GLY A 153 -2.06 -21.37 14.32
N TYR A 154 -2.06 -20.17 13.77
CA TYR A 154 -1.00 -19.18 14.01
C TYR A 154 -1.29 -18.34 15.26
N GLU A 155 -0.23 -18.04 16.02
CA GLU A 155 -0.31 -17.07 17.10
C GLU A 155 -0.39 -15.65 16.53
N VAL A 156 -1.23 -14.81 17.15
CA VAL A 156 -1.43 -13.42 16.77
C VAL A 156 -1.24 -12.53 18.01
N PRO A 157 -0.56 -11.39 17.90
CA PRO A 157 -0.43 -10.44 18.99
C PRO A 157 -1.78 -10.01 19.56
N ALA A 158 -1.83 -9.72 20.86
CA ALA A 158 -3.05 -9.24 21.52
C ALA A 158 -3.61 -7.96 20.87
N ASP A 159 -2.71 -7.06 20.45
CA ASP A 159 -3.04 -5.94 19.58
C ASP A 159 -2.69 -6.30 18.14
N ILE A 160 -3.72 -6.68 17.38
CA ILE A 160 -3.62 -7.22 16.02
C ILE A 160 -2.89 -6.28 15.03
N ARG A 161 -2.79 -4.98 15.33
CA ARG A 161 -2.05 -4.02 14.50
C ARG A 161 -0.57 -4.36 14.40
N PHE A 162 -0.03 -5.04 15.41
CA PHE A 162 1.37 -5.46 15.43
C PHE A 162 1.64 -6.74 14.64
N ALA A 163 0.61 -7.44 14.14
CA ALA A 163 0.80 -8.62 13.29
C ALA A 163 1.70 -8.31 12.07
N TYR A 164 1.55 -7.13 11.46
CA TYR A 164 2.41 -6.67 10.35
C TYR A 164 3.89 -6.48 10.71
N ALA A 165 4.21 -6.36 12.00
CA ALA A 165 5.54 -6.02 12.51
C ALA A 165 6.21 -7.15 13.30
N GLU A 166 5.50 -8.26 13.54
CA GLU A 166 5.94 -9.32 14.43
C GLU A 166 7.12 -10.07 13.79
N ARG A 167 8.30 -9.93 14.38
CA ARG A 167 9.55 -10.47 13.83
C ARG A 167 9.92 -11.78 14.51
N ALA A 168 10.53 -12.69 13.77
CA ALA A 168 11.12 -13.89 14.32
C ALA A 168 12.11 -13.57 15.47
N PRO A 169 12.33 -14.48 16.45
CA PRO A 169 13.31 -14.27 17.51
C PRO A 169 14.74 -14.05 16.99
N GLY A 170 15.55 -13.32 17.74
CA GLY A 170 16.97 -13.07 17.42
C GLY A 170 17.31 -11.59 17.17
N PRO A 171 18.60 -11.26 16.95
CA PRO A 171 19.04 -9.90 16.65
C PRO A 171 18.60 -9.45 15.25
N ASP A 172 18.45 -8.14 15.04
CA ASP A 172 18.30 -7.58 13.68
C ASP A 172 19.67 -7.31 13.05
N TYR A 173 19.69 -6.92 11.77
CA TYR A 173 20.94 -6.65 11.03
C TYR A 173 21.80 -5.56 11.70
N GLU A 174 21.17 -4.47 12.17
CA GLU A 174 21.91 -3.41 12.88
C GLU A 174 22.53 -3.89 14.20
N ASP A 175 21.98 -4.97 14.78
CA ASP A 175 22.42 -5.56 16.04
C ASP A 175 23.38 -6.75 15.86
N GLY A 176 23.84 -7.01 14.63
CA GLY A 176 24.87 -8.00 14.32
C GLY A 176 24.41 -9.29 13.62
N ALA A 177 23.13 -9.38 13.23
CA ALA A 177 22.68 -10.47 12.35
C ALA A 177 23.25 -10.31 10.92
N ALA A 178 23.40 -11.43 10.20
CA ALA A 178 23.90 -11.42 8.82
C ALA A 178 22.87 -10.85 7.83
N VAL A 179 21.58 -11.05 8.10
CA VAL A 179 20.45 -10.60 7.28
C VAL A 179 19.38 -9.93 8.14
N PRO A 180 18.51 -9.08 7.56
CA PRO A 180 17.39 -8.49 8.28
C PRO A 180 16.48 -9.57 8.89
N ARG A 181 15.96 -9.31 10.09
CA ARG A 181 15.11 -10.27 10.80
C ARG A 181 13.75 -10.43 10.10
N PRO A 182 13.31 -11.66 9.77
CA PRO A 182 12.08 -11.89 9.01
C PRO A 182 10.82 -11.67 9.85
N LEU A 183 9.69 -11.51 9.16
CA LEU A 183 8.35 -11.65 9.71
C LEU A 183 8.16 -13.05 10.31
N VAL A 184 7.43 -13.19 11.41
CA VAL A 184 7.12 -14.51 11.98
C VAL A 184 6.24 -15.37 11.07
N TYR A 185 5.41 -14.71 10.26
CA TYR A 185 4.52 -15.37 9.31
C TYR A 185 5.29 -15.67 8.02
N PRO A 186 5.27 -16.92 7.53
CA PRO A 186 5.87 -17.26 6.24
C PRO A 186 5.12 -16.58 5.09
N LYS A 187 5.77 -16.42 3.93
CA LYS A 187 5.22 -15.67 2.80
C LYS A 187 3.89 -16.22 2.28
N GLU A 188 3.61 -17.50 2.46
CA GLU A 188 2.37 -18.12 1.99
C GLU A 188 1.14 -17.65 2.76
N VAL A 189 1.35 -17.08 3.96
CA VAL A 189 0.29 -16.68 4.89
C VAL A 189 0.42 -15.24 5.37
N ASP A 190 1.35 -14.47 4.78
CA ASP A 190 1.50 -13.05 5.07
C ASP A 190 0.29 -12.23 4.60
N ASP A 191 0.30 -10.93 4.91
CA ASP A 191 -0.83 -10.04 4.61
C ASP A 191 -1.10 -9.88 3.11
N THR A 192 -0.07 -9.78 2.28
CA THR A 192 -0.21 -9.66 0.83
C THR A 192 -0.72 -10.95 0.22
N ALA A 193 -0.17 -12.10 0.61
CA ALA A 193 -0.60 -13.42 0.16
C ALA A 193 -2.05 -13.68 0.56
N PHE A 194 -2.42 -13.37 1.81
CA PHE A 194 -3.81 -13.46 2.25
C PHE A 194 -4.74 -12.62 1.38
N LEU A 195 -4.43 -11.34 1.17
CA LEU A 195 -5.33 -10.43 0.45
C LEU A 195 -5.44 -10.78 -1.04
N THR A 196 -4.33 -11.15 -1.68
CA THR A 196 -4.32 -11.65 -3.07
C THR A 196 -5.09 -12.96 -3.21
N ASN A 197 -4.97 -13.89 -2.26
CA ASN A 197 -5.75 -15.14 -2.28
C ASN A 197 -7.26 -14.84 -2.19
N ARG A 198 -7.68 -13.90 -1.33
CA ARG A 198 -9.09 -13.47 -1.26
C ARG A 198 -9.60 -12.88 -2.57
N LEU A 199 -8.77 -12.11 -3.28
CA LEU A 199 -9.12 -11.61 -4.60
C LEU A 199 -9.25 -12.76 -5.61
N MET A 200 -8.27 -13.68 -5.67
CA MET A 200 -8.31 -14.81 -6.60
C MET A 200 -9.53 -15.71 -6.36
N ASP A 201 -9.89 -15.95 -5.09
CA ASP A 201 -11.12 -16.67 -4.72
C ASP A 201 -12.37 -15.97 -5.29
N TYR A 202 -12.43 -14.65 -5.21
CA TYR A 202 -13.53 -13.85 -5.77
C TYR A 202 -13.57 -13.91 -7.30
N ILE A 203 -12.42 -13.76 -7.96
CA ILE A 203 -12.31 -13.84 -9.43
C ILE A 203 -12.75 -15.21 -9.92
N ALA A 204 -12.31 -16.29 -9.26
CA ALA A 204 -12.69 -17.66 -9.62
C ALA A 204 -14.20 -17.93 -9.46
N ALA A 205 -14.84 -17.25 -8.49
CA ALA A 205 -16.29 -17.36 -8.25
C ALA A 205 -17.14 -16.44 -9.14
N ALA A 206 -16.54 -15.41 -9.77
CA ALA A 206 -17.26 -14.41 -10.54
C ALA A 206 -17.99 -15.03 -11.75
N ARG A 207 -19.28 -14.69 -11.90
CA ARG A 207 -20.14 -15.16 -13.00
C ARG A 207 -20.56 -14.03 -13.96
N THR A 208 -20.31 -12.80 -13.55
CA THR A 208 -20.60 -11.58 -14.29
C THR A 208 -19.36 -10.70 -14.28
N PRO A 209 -19.27 -9.75 -15.22
CA PRO A 209 -18.20 -8.74 -15.25
C PRO A 209 -18.07 -8.02 -13.91
N PHE A 210 -16.83 -7.77 -13.48
CA PHE A 210 -16.54 -7.17 -12.18
C PHE A 210 -15.59 -5.98 -12.27
N ILE A 211 -15.64 -5.10 -11.26
CA ILE A 211 -14.56 -4.16 -10.96
C ILE A 211 -14.08 -4.43 -9.54
N ALA A 212 -12.81 -4.78 -9.40
CA ALA A 212 -12.19 -5.05 -8.11
C ALA A 212 -11.04 -4.06 -7.86
N HIS A 213 -11.06 -3.40 -6.71
CA HIS A 213 -9.93 -2.63 -6.20
C HIS A 213 -9.14 -3.49 -5.21
N LEU A 214 -7.92 -3.90 -5.61
CA LEU A 214 -6.93 -4.51 -4.74
C LEU A 214 -5.99 -3.43 -4.20
N SER A 215 -6.14 -3.07 -2.93
CA SER A 215 -5.27 -2.11 -2.24
C SER A 215 -4.37 -2.82 -1.24
N LEU A 216 -3.15 -3.12 -1.68
CA LEU A 216 -2.10 -3.73 -0.87
C LEU A 216 -1.45 -2.69 0.05
N LEU A 217 -1.17 -3.09 1.29
CA LEU A 217 -0.44 -2.26 2.25
C LEU A 217 1.04 -2.20 1.89
N ARG A 218 1.68 -3.34 1.61
CA ARG A 218 3.11 -3.40 1.29
C ARG A 218 3.40 -2.64 -0.02
N PRO A 219 4.55 -1.94 -0.11
CA PRO A 219 5.69 -1.92 0.81
C PRO A 219 5.64 -0.83 1.92
N HIS A 220 4.46 -0.29 2.26
CA HIS A 220 4.29 0.60 3.42
C HIS A 220 4.80 -0.06 4.72
N PRO A 221 5.37 0.70 5.67
CA PRO A 221 5.79 0.17 6.97
C PRO A 221 4.63 -0.50 7.72
N PRO A 222 4.91 -1.43 8.65
CA PRO A 222 6.21 -1.76 9.24
C PRO A 222 7.19 -2.44 8.26
N PHE A 223 8.46 -2.02 8.26
CA PHE A 223 9.49 -2.60 7.39
C PHE A 223 10.00 -3.94 7.93
N VAL A 224 9.20 -4.99 7.70
CA VAL A 224 9.44 -6.39 8.04
C VAL A 224 8.92 -7.24 6.89
N ALA A 225 9.80 -7.96 6.19
CA ALA A 225 9.43 -8.87 5.12
C ALA A 225 9.53 -10.33 5.60
N PRO A 226 8.75 -11.27 5.05
CA PRO A 226 8.93 -12.69 5.32
C PRO A 226 10.15 -13.25 4.57
N GLU A 227 10.56 -14.47 4.93
CA GLU A 227 11.52 -15.24 4.13
C GLU A 227 10.92 -15.62 2.77
N PRO A 228 11.69 -15.59 1.67
CA PRO A 228 13.11 -15.23 1.58
C PRO A 228 13.35 -13.71 1.37
N PHE A 229 12.29 -12.90 1.31
CA PHE A 229 12.35 -11.50 0.92
C PHE A 229 13.12 -10.60 1.90
N ASN A 230 13.12 -10.92 3.19
CA ASN A 230 13.94 -10.23 4.19
C ASN A 230 15.44 -10.29 3.85
N ALA A 231 15.90 -11.40 3.28
CA ALA A 231 17.31 -11.69 2.99
C ALA A 231 17.67 -11.53 1.50
N MET A 232 16.69 -11.23 0.63
CA MET A 232 16.86 -11.17 -0.82
C MET A 232 17.86 -10.10 -1.27
N TYR A 233 17.99 -9.01 -0.52
CA TYR A 233 18.89 -7.90 -0.82
C TYR A 233 19.92 -7.74 0.30
N ASP A 234 21.21 -7.83 -0.02
CA ASP A 234 22.29 -7.61 0.95
C ASP A 234 22.35 -6.13 1.36
N PRO A 235 22.04 -5.77 2.62
CA PRO A 235 22.10 -4.38 3.08
C PRO A 235 23.47 -3.73 2.89
N ALA A 236 24.57 -4.50 2.96
CA ALA A 236 25.92 -3.95 2.82
C ALA A 236 26.18 -3.39 1.40
N SER A 237 25.55 -3.98 0.38
CA SER A 237 25.65 -3.55 -1.02
C SER A 237 24.82 -2.29 -1.33
N LEU A 238 23.80 -1.98 -0.53
CA LEU A 238 22.85 -0.91 -0.80
C LEU A 238 23.37 0.46 -0.36
N THR A 239 24.22 1.05 -1.18
CA THR A 239 24.73 2.42 -0.98
C THR A 239 23.93 3.46 -1.79
N GLY A 240 24.42 4.69 -1.90
CA GLY A 240 23.86 5.70 -2.81
C GLY A 240 22.53 6.34 -2.36
N PHE A 241 22.43 6.80 -1.12
CA PHE A 241 21.28 7.60 -0.68
C PHE A 241 21.35 9.01 -1.29
N THR A 242 20.26 9.48 -1.90
CA THR A 242 20.14 10.86 -2.35
C THR A 242 19.88 11.77 -1.16
N ARG A 243 20.94 12.37 -0.62
CA ARG A 243 20.93 13.29 0.52
C ARG A 243 22.21 14.14 0.56
N LYS A 244 22.16 15.28 1.25
CA LYS A 244 23.37 16.03 1.66
C LYS A 244 24.17 15.24 2.69
N GLU A 245 25.39 15.70 2.95
CA GLU A 245 26.31 15.02 3.88
C GLU A 245 25.78 15.05 5.30
N THR A 246 25.19 16.17 5.71
CA THR A 246 24.65 16.36 7.07
C THR A 246 23.16 16.73 7.08
N PRO A 247 22.41 16.38 8.14
CA PRO A 247 21.04 16.86 8.32
C PRO A 247 20.93 18.38 8.37
N ARG A 248 22.00 19.09 8.79
CA ARG A 248 22.02 20.56 8.81
C ARG A 248 22.07 21.12 7.39
N GLU A 249 22.93 20.58 6.53
CA GLU A 249 22.99 20.99 5.12
C GLU A 249 21.69 20.67 4.37
N GLU A 250 21.02 19.55 4.70
CA GLU A 250 19.67 19.29 4.20
C GLU A 250 18.72 20.41 4.64
N ALA A 251 18.69 20.74 5.94
CA ALA A 251 17.82 21.77 6.51
C ALA A 251 18.04 23.18 5.92
N ASP A 252 19.28 23.52 5.53
CA ASP A 252 19.63 24.83 4.96
C ASP A 252 18.96 25.12 3.61
N GLN A 253 18.38 24.12 2.94
CA GLN A 253 17.66 24.33 1.67
C GLN A 253 16.37 25.13 1.86
N HIS A 254 15.65 24.97 2.98
CA HIS A 254 14.38 25.66 3.22
C HIS A 254 13.93 25.56 4.69
N PRO A 255 13.40 26.64 5.32
CA PRO A 255 12.92 26.61 6.71
C PRO A 255 11.87 25.53 7.01
N TRP A 256 11.01 25.22 6.04
CA TRP A 256 10.06 24.10 6.16
C TRP A 256 10.77 22.75 6.27
N LEU A 257 11.85 22.54 5.51
CA LEU A 257 12.60 21.29 5.58
C LEU A 257 13.33 21.17 6.91
N GLU A 258 13.92 22.25 7.42
CA GLU A 258 14.48 22.32 8.78
C GLU A 258 13.44 21.89 9.84
N HIS A 259 12.23 22.45 9.77
CA HIS A 259 11.15 22.08 10.68
C HIS A 259 10.79 20.59 10.60
N GLN A 260 10.70 20.03 9.39
CA GLN A 260 10.33 18.63 9.20
C GLN A 260 11.44 17.68 9.68
N LEU A 261 12.70 17.97 9.40
CA LEU A 261 13.84 17.16 9.86
C LEU A 261 13.98 17.14 11.39
N GLY A 262 13.48 18.17 12.08
CA GLY A 262 13.37 18.20 13.54
C GLY A 262 12.38 17.17 14.11
N ARG A 263 11.46 16.63 13.29
CA ARG A 263 10.41 15.71 13.72
C ARG A 263 10.82 14.26 13.45
N ARG A 264 10.81 13.42 14.51
CA ARG A 264 11.26 12.01 14.46
C ARG A 264 10.62 11.18 13.35
N LEU A 265 9.35 11.43 13.01
CA LEU A 265 8.61 10.69 11.99
C LEU A 265 9.04 11.02 10.55
N TYR A 266 9.69 12.16 10.32
CA TYR A 266 10.07 12.64 8.98
C TYR A 266 11.58 12.61 8.75
N ARG A 267 12.35 12.06 9.69
CA ARG A 267 13.80 11.92 9.57
C ARG A 267 14.20 10.46 9.44
N ALA A 268 15.09 10.17 8.52
CA ALA A 268 15.73 8.86 8.42
C ALA A 268 16.57 8.58 9.68
N PRO A 269 16.79 7.30 10.04
CA PRO A 269 17.76 6.94 11.07
C PRO A 269 19.16 7.49 10.75
N ALA A 270 19.86 7.97 11.78
CA ALA A 270 21.26 8.38 11.66
C ALA A 270 22.21 7.18 11.55
N ASP A 271 21.81 6.02 12.08
CA ASP A 271 22.54 4.76 11.94
C ASP A 271 22.46 4.27 10.49
N GLU A 272 23.61 4.26 9.82
CA GLU A 272 23.73 3.85 8.44
C GLU A 272 23.42 2.35 8.24
N LYS A 273 23.81 1.47 9.17
CA LYS A 273 23.48 0.03 9.07
C LYS A 273 21.97 -0.16 9.11
N LYS A 274 21.30 0.52 10.03
CA LYS A 274 19.84 0.52 10.13
C LYS A 274 19.19 1.07 8.87
N LEU A 275 19.70 2.17 8.32
CA LEU A 275 19.15 2.76 7.10
C LEU A 275 19.30 1.81 5.89
N ARG A 276 20.46 1.16 5.74
CA ARG A 276 20.70 0.14 4.72
C ARG A 276 19.78 -1.07 4.89
N ARG A 277 19.57 -1.55 6.12
CA ARG A 277 18.60 -2.61 6.42
C ARG A 277 17.18 -2.20 5.98
N LEU A 278 16.75 -0.99 6.33
CA LEU A 278 15.42 -0.50 5.93
C LEU A 278 15.25 -0.48 4.41
N LYS A 279 16.27 -0.04 3.66
CA LYS A 279 16.27 -0.06 2.19
C LYS A 279 16.19 -1.49 1.65
N ALA A 280 16.95 -2.42 2.21
CA ALA A 280 16.93 -3.83 1.82
C ALA A 280 15.56 -4.49 2.04
N VAL A 281 14.98 -4.30 3.23
CA VAL A 281 13.66 -4.86 3.54
C VAL A 281 12.57 -4.20 2.71
N TYR A 282 12.67 -2.90 2.43
CA TYR A 282 11.73 -2.21 1.56
C TYR A 282 11.76 -2.76 0.12
N TYR A 283 12.94 -3.05 -0.42
CA TYR A 283 13.08 -3.74 -1.70
C TYR A 283 12.57 -5.19 -1.63
N GLY A 284 12.80 -5.89 -0.52
CA GLY A 284 12.23 -7.22 -0.27
C GLY A 284 10.70 -7.23 -0.34
N LEU A 285 10.05 -6.28 0.34
CA LEU A 285 8.59 -6.12 0.31
C LEU A 285 8.06 -5.80 -1.11
N MET A 286 8.81 -5.07 -1.92
CA MET A 286 8.44 -4.84 -3.33
C MET A 286 8.47 -6.14 -4.14
N SER A 287 9.50 -6.96 -3.95
CA SER A 287 9.59 -8.27 -4.62
C SER A 287 8.55 -9.26 -4.11
N GLU A 288 8.17 -9.18 -2.85
CA GLU A 288 7.07 -9.96 -2.26
C GLU A 288 5.73 -9.59 -2.91
N VAL A 289 5.44 -8.29 -3.06
CA VAL A 289 4.25 -7.83 -3.78
C VAL A 289 4.31 -8.21 -5.26
N ASP A 290 5.45 -8.07 -5.94
CA ASP A 290 5.61 -8.47 -7.34
C ASP A 290 5.33 -9.98 -7.53
N GLU A 291 5.88 -10.84 -6.67
CA GLU A 291 5.60 -12.28 -6.68
C GLU A 291 4.11 -12.57 -6.44
N ALA A 292 3.48 -11.86 -5.50
CA ALA A 292 2.06 -12.02 -5.23
C ALA A 292 1.19 -11.59 -6.41
N LEU A 293 1.55 -10.51 -7.10
CA LEU A 293 0.87 -10.06 -8.33
C LEU A 293 1.14 -10.99 -9.51
N GLY A 294 2.27 -11.68 -9.56
CA GLY A 294 2.53 -12.74 -10.55
C GLY A 294 1.62 -13.96 -10.42
N ARG A 295 1.03 -14.18 -9.24
CA ARG A 295 0.04 -15.25 -9.00
C ARG A 295 -1.38 -14.85 -9.39
N VAL A 296 -1.71 -13.55 -9.28
CA VAL A 296 -3.03 -12.97 -9.62
C VAL A 296 -3.23 -12.95 -11.14
#